data_AF-A0A517SDT6-F1
#
_entry.id   AF-A0A517SDT6-F1
#
_cell.length_a   1.000
_cell.length_b   1.000
_cell.length_c   1.000
_cell.angle_alpha   90.00
_cell.angle_beta   90.00
_cell.angle_gamma   90.00
#
_symmetry.space_group_name_H-M   'P 1'
#
loop_
_entity.id
_entity.type
_entity.pdbx_description
1 polymer ?
#
loop_
_entity_poly.entity_id
_entity_poly.type
_entity_poly.pdbx_seq_one_letter_code
_entity_poly.pdbx_strand_id
1 'polypeptide(L)'
;MTIAEVAAKMCVDEWTVRQWLKSGELRAVNVSARPNSRRPRMRILPDDLERFIAARSTIPKPATKRQKLPVPGRWKLACGRRGGNGLDRVWK
;
A
#
# COMPACT_ATOMS: atom_id res chain seq x y z
N MET A 1 -4.11 26.25 -9.57
CA MET A 1 -5.04 25.15 -9.88
C MET A 1 -6.02 24.94 -8.73
N THR A 2 -7.23 24.45 -9.00
CA THR A 2 -8.24 24.07 -7.99
C THR A 2 -8.08 22.61 -7.57
N ILE A 3 -8.73 22.20 -6.47
CA ILE A 3 -8.71 20.81 -5.99
C ILE A 3 -9.29 19.87 -7.06
N ALA A 4 -10.41 20.26 -7.68
CA ALA A 4 -11.06 19.48 -8.74
C ALA A 4 -10.17 19.32 -9.98
N GLU A 5 -9.45 20.37 -10.39
CA GLU A 5 -8.50 20.29 -11.52
C GLU A 5 -7.35 19.31 -11.22
N VAL A 6 -6.82 19.31 -9.99
CA VAL A 6 -5.74 18.40 -9.59
C VAL A 6 -6.25 16.96 -9.51
N ALA A 7 -7.46 16.76 -8.98
CA ALA A 7 -8.14 15.48 -8.94
C ALA A 7 -8.30 14.88 -10.36
N ALA A 8 -8.78 15.70 -11.32
CA ALA A 8 -8.91 15.30 -12.71
C ALA A 8 -7.56 14.97 -13.37
N LYS A 9 -6.51 15.78 -13.15
CA LYS A 9 -5.17 15.53 -13.71
C LYS A 9 -4.52 14.26 -13.18
N MET A 10 -4.73 13.94 -11.91
CA MET A 10 -4.13 12.78 -11.24
C MET A 10 -5.03 11.54 -11.29
N CYS A 11 -6.23 11.64 -11.88
CA CYS A 11 -7.25 10.59 -11.87
C CYS A 11 -7.54 10.06 -10.45
N VAL A 12 -7.65 10.96 -9.48
CA VAL A 12 -7.96 10.63 -8.07
C VAL A 12 -9.20 11.37 -7.59
N ASP A 13 -9.79 10.90 -6.50
CA ASP A 13 -10.92 11.58 -5.86
C ASP A 13 -10.49 12.88 -5.15
N GLU A 14 -11.37 13.88 -5.10
CA GLU A 14 -11.13 15.13 -4.37
C GLU A 14 -10.84 14.90 -2.89
N TRP A 15 -11.46 13.89 -2.29
CA TRP A 15 -11.20 13.49 -0.91
C TRP A 15 -9.74 13.13 -0.69
N THR A 16 -9.16 12.36 -1.62
CA THR A 16 -7.75 11.96 -1.57
C THR A 16 -6.83 13.17 -1.66
N VAL A 17 -7.15 14.14 -2.54
CA VAL A 17 -6.40 15.40 -2.63
C VAL A 17 -6.48 16.19 -1.33
N ARG A 18 -7.66 16.27 -0.69
CA ARG A 18 -7.83 16.92 0.62
C ARG A 18 -7.04 16.23 1.72
N GLN A 19 -6.93 14.89 1.68
CA GLN A 19 -6.08 14.15 2.60
C GLN A 19 -4.60 14.51 2.42
N TRP A 20 -4.11 14.65 1.18
CA TRP A 20 -2.72 15.09 0.94
C TRP A 20 -2.44 16.51 1.44
N LEU A 21 -3.42 17.41 1.33
CA LEU A 21 -3.34 18.74 1.92
C LEU A 21 -3.29 18.69 3.45
N LYS A 22 -4.06 17.78 4.06
CA LYS A 22 -4.10 17.59 5.52
C LYS A 22 -2.84 16.90 6.06
N SER A 23 -2.27 15.95 5.31
CA SER A 23 -1.03 15.28 5.67
C SER A 23 0.21 16.16 5.45
N GLY A 24 0.08 17.25 4.69
CA GLY A 24 1.17 18.16 4.38
C GLY A 24 2.07 17.67 3.23
N GLU A 25 1.69 16.58 2.56
CA GLU A 25 2.39 16.07 1.38
C GLU A 25 2.22 17.01 0.17
N LEU A 26 1.05 17.62 0.05
CA LEU A 26 0.74 18.59 -1.01
C LEU A 26 0.58 19.97 -0.40
N ARG A 27 1.29 20.96 -0.93
CA ARG A 27 1.18 22.35 -0.50
C ARG A 27 0.05 23.05 -1.27
N ALA A 28 -0.73 23.85 -0.55
CA ALA A 28 -1.72 24.73 -1.15
C ALA A 28 -1.79 26.05 -0.39
N VAL A 29 -2.12 27.11 -1.13
CA VAL A 29 -2.29 28.46 -0.62
C VAL A 29 -3.77 28.70 -0.37
N ASN A 30 -4.11 29.18 0.82
CA ASN A 30 -5.45 29.67 1.08
C ASN A 30 -5.62 31.08 0.51
N VAL A 31 -6.52 31.21 -0.47
CA VAL A 31 -6.82 32.50 -1.15
C VAL A 31 -8.14 33.09 -0.64
N SER A 32 -8.73 32.55 0.44
CA SER A 32 -9.90 33.19 1.05
C SER A 32 -9.52 34.50 1.75
N ALA A 33 -10.33 35.54 1.55
CA ALA A 33 -10.12 36.86 2.15
C ALA A 33 -10.02 36.86 3.69
N ARG A 34 -10.57 35.84 4.35
CA ARG A 34 -10.45 35.62 5.79
C ARG A 34 -9.68 34.33 6.04
N PRO A 35 -8.58 34.34 6.81
CA PRO A 35 -7.78 33.14 7.05
C PRO A 35 -8.55 32.02 7.76
N ASN A 36 -9.56 32.38 8.57
CA ASN A 36 -10.36 31.44 9.36
C ASN A 36 -11.79 31.23 8.80
N SER A 37 -11.93 31.30 7.47
CA SER A 37 -13.22 31.08 6.82
C SER A 37 -13.69 29.63 6.99
N ARG A 38 -14.99 29.43 7.25
CA ARG A 38 -15.64 28.10 7.31
C ARG A 38 -15.55 27.34 5.98
N ARG A 39 -15.29 28.05 4.87
CA ARG A 39 -15.06 27.49 3.53
C ARG A 39 -13.83 28.16 2.91
N PRO A 40 -12.61 27.69 3.24
CA PRO A 40 -11.39 28.24 2.67
C PRO A 40 -11.31 27.92 1.17
N ARG A 41 -10.78 28.85 0.38
CA ARG A 41 -10.58 28.68 -1.06
C ARG A 41 -9.13 28.31 -1.31
N MET A 42 -8.86 27.02 -1.37
CA MET A 42 -7.50 26.51 -1.58
C MET A 42 -7.12 26.58 -3.06
N ARG A 43 -5.92 27.08 -3.34
CA ARG A 43 -5.29 27.04 -4.66
C ARG A 43 -3.95 26.31 -4.56
N ILE A 44 -3.73 25.37 -5.46
CA ILE A 44 -2.49 24.61 -5.57
C ILE A 44 -1.66 25.26 -6.68
N LEU A 45 -0.39 25.57 -6.38
CA LEU A 45 0.54 26.09 -7.39
C LEU A 45 1.04 24.93 -8.27
N PRO A 46 1.32 25.19 -9.55
CA PRO A 46 1.84 24.16 -10.44
C PRO A 46 3.21 23.63 -9.97
N ASP A 47 4.10 24.50 -9.46
CA ASP A 47 5.42 24.10 -8.92
C ASP A 47 5.30 23.11 -7.75
N ASP A 48 4.37 23.36 -6.82
CA ASP A 48 4.11 22.46 -5.69
C ASP A 48 3.58 21.09 -6.15
N LEU A 49 2.77 21.07 -7.21
CA LEU A 49 2.27 19.82 -7.79
C LEU A 49 3.40 19.04 -8.45
N GLU A 50 4.29 19.70 -9.19
CA GLU A 50 5.45 19.06 -9.81
C GLU A 50 6.41 18.47 -8.77
N ARG A 51 6.69 19.21 -7.69
CA ARG A 51 7.48 18.69 -6.56
C ARG A 51 6.86 17.45 -5.95
N PHE A 52 5.53 17.44 -5.80
CA PHE A 52 4.81 16.29 -5.27
C PHE A 52 4.91 15.07 -6.20
N ILE A 53 4.79 15.27 -7.52
CA ILE A 53 4.98 14.20 -8.51
C ILE A 53 6.41 13.67 -8.44
N ALA A 54 7.40 14.55 -8.42
CA ALA A 54 8.81 14.18 -8.34
C ALA A 54 9.15 13.41 -7.05
N ALA A 55 8.52 13.77 -5.93
CA ALA A 55 8.68 13.05 -4.68
C ALA A 55 8.03 11.65 -4.70
N ARG A 56 6.92 11.48 -5.42
CA ARG A 56 6.21 10.19 -5.55
C ARG A 56 6.69 9.32 -6.70
N SER A 57 7.43 9.85 -7.66
CA SER A 57 8.01 9.07 -8.75
C SER A 57 9.08 8.14 -8.17
N THR A 58 8.65 6.93 -7.80
CA THR A 58 9.56 5.86 -7.42
C THR A 58 9.98 5.09 -8.68
N ILE A 59 11.26 4.75 -8.76
CA ILE A 59 11.73 3.80 -9.78
C ILE A 59 11.01 2.48 -9.49
N PRO A 60 10.25 1.91 -10.45
CA PRO A 60 9.56 0.66 -10.20
C PRO A 60 10.60 -0.39 -9.81
N LYS A 61 10.54 -0.86 -8.56
CA LYS A 61 11.41 -1.93 -8.09
C LYS A 61 11.07 -3.15 -8.95
N PRO A 62 12.02 -3.72 -9.71
CA PRO A 62 11.70 -4.82 -10.61
C PRO A 62 11.05 -5.92 -9.78
N ALA A 63 9.89 -6.40 -10.22
CA ALA A 63 9.17 -7.45 -9.52
C ALA A 63 10.10 -8.66 -9.39
N THR A 64 10.47 -9.01 -8.16
CA THR A 64 11.24 -10.23 -7.90
C THR A 64 10.39 -11.40 -8.41
N LYS A 65 10.79 -12.00 -9.55
CA LYS A 65 10.12 -13.20 -10.06
C LYS A 65 10.24 -14.26 -8.97
N ARG A 66 9.11 -14.58 -8.34
CA ARG A 66 9.04 -15.69 -7.38
C ARG A 66 9.36 -16.96 -8.16
N GLN A 67 10.60 -17.44 -8.05
CA GLN A 67 10.97 -18.70 -8.65
C GLN A 67 10.09 -19.76 -8.01
N LYS A 68 9.33 -20.50 -8.83
CA LYS A 68 8.68 -21.71 -8.35
C LYS A 68 9.82 -22.62 -7.92
N LEU A 69 9.97 -22.84 -6.62
CA LEU A 69 10.77 -23.96 -6.13
C LEU A 69 10.23 -25.21 -6.85
N PRO A 70 11.10 -26.04 -7.44
CA PRO A 70 10.65 -27.30 -8.00
C PRO A 70 9.92 -28.05 -6.88
N VAL A 71 8.61 -28.26 -7.06
CA VAL A 71 7.85 -29.13 -6.17
C VAL A 71 8.54 -30.48 -6.21
N PRO A 72 9.09 -31.00 -5.10
CA PRO A 72 9.67 -32.33 -5.12
C PRO A 72 8.51 -33.28 -5.46
N GLY A 73 8.63 -33.92 -6.62
CA GLY A 73 7.63 -34.87 -7.08
C GLY A 73 7.38 -35.90 -6.00
N ARG A 74 6.10 -36.13 -5.68
CA ARG A 74 5.60 -37.41 -5.20
C ARG A 74 6.24 -37.92 -3.90
N TRP A 75 6.04 -37.22 -2.78
CA TRP A 75 6.14 -37.89 -1.48
C TRP A 75 4.86 -38.70 -1.25
N LYS A 76 4.98 -40.02 -1.40
CA LYS A 76 4.04 -40.98 -0.82
C LYS A 76 3.81 -40.59 0.64
N LEU A 77 2.56 -40.30 0.99
CA LEU A 77 2.05 -40.43 2.35
C LEU A 77 2.19 -41.91 2.76
N ALA A 78 3.37 -42.28 3.23
CA ALA A 78 3.57 -43.51 3.99
C ALA A 78 3.18 -43.23 5.44
N CYS A 79 1.89 -43.03 5.69
CA CYS A 79 1.33 -43.18 7.03
C CYS A 79 1.28 -44.70 7.28
N GLY A 80 2.43 -45.27 7.67
CA GLY A 80 2.59 -46.69 7.94
C GLY A 80 1.74 -47.12 9.12
N ARG A 81 0.65 -47.83 8.80
CA ARG A 81 -0.12 -48.70 9.68
C ARG A 81 0.86 -49.71 10.31
N ARG A 82 1.13 -49.61 11.62
CA ARG A 82 1.80 -50.67 12.40
C ARG A 82 0.87 -51.09 13.53
N GLY A 83 0.11 -52.15 13.29
CA GLY A 83 -0.45 -52.99 14.35
C GLY A 83 0.60 -54.00 14.80
N GLY A 84 0.52 -54.46 16.05
CA GLY A 84 1.30 -55.61 16.53
C GLY A 84 1.53 -55.62 18.04
N ASN A 85 0.73 -56.44 18.72
CA ASN A 85 0.73 -56.84 20.13
C ASN A 85 2.09 -57.18 20.78
N GLY A 86 2.12 -56.95 22.10
CA GLY A 86 2.51 -57.96 23.10
C GLY A 86 4.00 -58.20 23.32
N LEU A 87 4.48 -57.90 24.53
CA LEU A 87 5.28 -58.79 25.38
C LEU A 87 5.63 -58.08 26.69
N ASP A 88 5.14 -58.67 27.79
CA ASP A 88 5.81 -58.86 29.08
C ASP A 88 6.93 -57.90 29.52
N ARG A 89 6.70 -57.23 30.66
CA ARG A 89 7.65 -57.32 31.78
C ARG A 89 7.08 -56.85 33.12
N VAL A 90 6.92 -57.84 34.00
CA VAL A 90 6.94 -57.78 35.48
C VAL A 90 7.95 -56.75 36.00
N TRP A 91 7.51 -55.87 36.90
CA TRP A 91 8.37 -55.20 37.89
C TRP A 91 7.72 -55.26 39.28
N LYS A 92 8.60 -55.40 40.26
CA LYS A 92 8.44 -55.89 41.64
C LYS A 92 8.15 -54.77 42.63
#